data_AF-A0A401U2S8-F1
#
_entry.id   AF-A0A401U2S8-F1
#
_cell.length_a   1.000
_cell.length_b   1.000
_cell.length_c   1.000
_cell.angle_alpha   90.00
_cell.angle_beta   90.00
_cell.angle_gamma   90.00
#
_symmetry.space_group_name_H-M   'P 1'
#
loop_
_entity.id
_entity.type
_entity.pdbx_description
1 polymer ?
#
loop_
_entity_poly.entity_id
_entity_poly.type
_entity_poly.pdbx_seq_one_letter_code
_entity_poly.pdbx_strand_id
1 'polypeptide(L)'
;IAGQATQTALDITGIVDPQSQGGGAAASSVKAAVAQLGGGDATLSPAPAIGFSGAAAQDGGGKFAGIALLKPVIVAGPANAAPPAQATLVPADTVRNFLKAHGINAAGESADAKAAVVRVICVRK
;
A
#
# COMPACT_ATOMS: atom_id res chain seq x y z
N ILE A 1 -1.96 -28.94 -15.57
CA ILE A 1 -1.27 -28.18 -14.50
C ILE A 1 -1.00 -26.81 -15.07
N ALA A 2 -1.87 -25.83 -14.82
CA ALA A 2 -1.69 -24.47 -15.32
C ALA A 2 -0.63 -23.77 -14.46
N GLY A 3 0.36 -23.14 -15.10
CA GLY A 3 1.51 -22.53 -14.44
C GLY A 3 1.06 -21.51 -13.40
N GLN A 4 1.48 -21.71 -12.14
CA GLN A 4 1.39 -20.67 -11.15
C GLN A 4 2.29 -19.52 -11.61
N ALA A 5 1.68 -18.39 -11.98
CA ALA A 5 2.43 -17.15 -12.14
C ALA A 5 3.13 -16.88 -10.80
N THR A 6 4.45 -16.71 -10.81
CA THR A 6 5.25 -16.44 -9.61
C THR A 6 4.80 -15.12 -9.00
N GLN A 7 3.89 -15.18 -8.03
CA GLN A 7 3.46 -13.99 -7.31
C GLN A 7 4.51 -13.59 -6.27
N THR A 8 4.82 -12.30 -6.22
CA THR A 8 5.64 -11.73 -5.14
C THR A 8 4.73 -11.42 -3.97
N ALA A 9 4.90 -12.15 -2.87
CA ALA A 9 4.20 -11.90 -1.61
C ALA A 9 4.75 -10.64 -0.94
N LEU A 10 3.83 -9.85 -0.37
CA LEU A 10 4.10 -8.57 0.26
C LEU A 10 3.42 -8.46 1.62
N ASP A 11 4.14 -7.88 2.57
CA ASP A 11 3.61 -7.36 3.82
C ASP A 11 3.31 -5.88 3.67
N ILE A 12 2.02 -5.51 3.74
CA ILE A 12 1.57 -4.12 3.64
C ILE A 12 1.37 -3.60 5.06
N THR A 13 2.20 -2.66 5.50
CA THR A 13 2.14 -2.06 6.84
C THR A 13 1.59 -0.65 6.79
N GLY A 14 0.48 -0.43 7.50
CA GLY A 14 -0.26 0.83 7.49
C GLY A 14 -1.23 0.93 8.66
N ILE A 15 -2.13 1.92 8.60
CA ILE A 15 -3.14 2.16 9.62
C ILE A 15 -4.52 2.05 8.95
N VAL A 16 -5.36 1.13 9.43
CA VAL A 16 -6.74 0.98 8.94
C VAL A 16 -7.53 2.27 9.22
N ASP A 17 -8.54 2.54 8.40
CA ASP A 17 -9.50 3.63 8.61
C ASP A 17 -9.95 3.76 10.08
N PRO A 18 -9.94 4.97 10.67
CA PRO A 18 -10.28 5.18 12.07
C PRO A 18 -11.67 4.67 12.46
N GLN A 19 -12.64 4.69 11.55
CA GLN A 19 -13.99 4.19 11.83
C GLN A 19 -13.97 2.69 12.16
N SER A 20 -13.03 1.95 11.56
CA SER A 20 -12.85 0.51 11.84
C SER A 20 -12.03 0.24 13.11
N GLN A 21 -11.47 1.29 13.73
CA GLN A 21 -10.66 1.20 14.95
C GLN A 21 -11.25 1.99 16.12
N GLY A 22 -12.54 2.37 16.08
CA GLY A 22 -13.14 3.20 17.13
C GLY A 22 -12.46 4.57 17.31
N GLY A 23 -11.92 5.14 16.24
CA GLY A 23 -11.14 6.39 16.24
C GLY A 23 -9.64 6.22 16.44
N GLY A 24 -9.17 5.00 16.70
CA GLY A 24 -7.76 4.66 16.94
C GLY A 24 -6.83 4.82 15.73
N ALA A 25 -5.55 4.55 15.96
CA ALA A 25 -4.48 4.68 14.95
C ALA A 25 -3.46 3.54 15.05
N ALA A 26 -3.91 2.34 15.41
CA ALA A 26 -3.01 1.20 15.54
C ALA A 26 -2.43 0.82 14.17
N ALA A 27 -1.10 0.73 14.11
CA ALA A 27 -0.39 0.22 12.95
C ALA A 27 -0.54 -1.31 12.86
N SER A 28 -0.90 -1.79 11.68
CA SER A 28 -1.09 -3.22 11.40
C SER A 28 -0.47 -3.59 10.06
N SER A 29 -0.30 -4.90 9.86
CA SER A 29 0.26 -5.46 8.64
C SER A 29 -0.72 -6.46 8.05
N VAL A 30 -0.92 -6.42 6.73
CA VAL A 30 -1.78 -7.35 5.98
C VAL A 30 -1.01 -7.96 4.82
N LYS A 31 -1.37 -9.19 4.44
CA LYS A 31 -0.75 -9.89 3.30
C LYS A 31 -1.41 -9.44 1.99
N ALA A 32 -0.57 -9.15 1.00
CA ALA A 32 -0.98 -8.96 -0.38
C ALA A 32 0.06 -9.59 -1.31
N ALA A 33 -0.24 -9.64 -2.60
CA ALA A 33 0.71 -10.09 -3.60
C ALA A 33 0.56 -9.29 -4.89
N VAL A 34 1.64 -9.26 -5.67
CA VAL A 34 1.66 -8.75 -7.05
C VAL A 34 2.16 -9.83 -8.00
N ALA A 35 1.68 -9.83 -9.24
CA ALA A 35 2.13 -10.81 -10.24
C ALA A 35 3.61 -10.64 -10.64
N GLN A 36 4.10 -9.39 -10.66
CA GLN A 36 5.51 -9.09 -10.93
C GLN A 36 5.89 -7.75 -10.29
N LEU A 37 7.13 -7.66 -9.80
CA LEU A 37 7.73 -6.43 -9.30
C LEU A 37 8.56 -5.76 -10.40
N GLY A 38 8.48 -4.43 -10.53
CA GLY A 38 9.39 -3.66 -11.41
C GLY A 38 8.93 -3.41 -12.85
N GLY A 39 7.63 -3.31 -13.12
CA GLY A 39 7.08 -3.12 -14.48
C GLY A 39 5.98 -2.04 -14.61
N GLY A 40 5.97 -1.04 -13.74
CA GLY A 40 4.87 -0.07 -13.58
C GLY A 40 3.95 -0.42 -12.41
N ASP A 41 2.76 0.19 -12.38
CA ASP A 41 1.78 -0.03 -11.30
C ASP A 41 1.23 -1.46 -11.34
N ALA A 42 1.59 -2.27 -10.35
CA ALA A 42 1.16 -3.67 -10.24
C ALA A 42 -0.10 -3.79 -9.38
N THR A 43 -1.05 -4.64 -9.74
CA THR A 43 -2.28 -4.82 -8.94
C THR A 43 -1.99 -5.62 -7.67
N LEU A 44 -2.42 -5.09 -6.52
CA LEU A 44 -2.34 -5.77 -5.23
C LEU A 44 -3.55 -6.70 -5.04
N SER A 45 -3.29 -7.95 -4.70
CA SER A 45 -4.32 -8.95 -4.40
C SER A 45 -4.01 -9.75 -3.14
N PRO A 46 -4.94 -9.83 -2.15
CA PRO A 46 -6.16 -9.03 -2.05
C PRO A 46 -5.85 -7.53 -1.91
N ALA A 47 -6.82 -6.67 -2.26
CA ALA A 47 -6.71 -5.24 -2.01
C ALA A 47 -6.73 -4.96 -0.50
N PRO A 48 -5.79 -4.16 0.04
CA PRO A 48 -5.83 -3.73 1.44
C PRO A 48 -7.10 -2.93 1.78
N ALA A 49 -7.48 -2.92 3.06
CA ALA A 49 -8.63 -2.16 3.54
C ALA A 49 -8.44 -0.64 3.41
N ILE A 50 -9.54 0.11 3.51
CA ILE A 50 -9.50 1.58 3.59
C ILE A 50 -8.56 2.01 4.73
N GLY A 51 -7.79 3.07 4.50
CA GLY A 51 -6.72 3.54 5.39
C GLY A 51 -5.31 3.08 4.99
N PHE A 52 -5.17 1.99 4.23
CA PHE A 52 -3.87 1.51 3.75
C PHE A 52 -3.31 2.26 2.52
N SER A 53 -3.98 3.31 2.03
CA SER A 53 -3.35 4.16 1.00
C SER A 53 -2.14 4.88 1.57
N GLY A 54 -1.00 4.79 0.90
CA GLY A 54 0.27 5.30 1.42
C GLY A 54 1.04 4.28 2.28
N ALA A 55 0.48 3.10 2.54
CA ALA A 55 1.14 2.06 3.35
C ALA A 55 2.40 1.50 2.66
N ALA A 56 3.42 1.20 3.46
CA ALA A 56 4.66 0.60 2.95
C ALA A 56 4.46 -0.88 2.65
N ALA A 57 4.89 -1.32 1.46
CA ALA A 57 4.95 -2.73 1.08
C ALA A 57 6.37 -3.25 1.24
N GLN A 58 6.53 -4.36 1.96
CA GLN A 58 7.80 -5.07 2.11
C GLN A 58 7.72 -6.46 1.46
N ASP A 59 8.78 -6.88 0.78
CA ASP A 59 8.87 -8.26 0.28
C ASP A 59 9.21 -9.27 1.40
N GLY A 60 9.30 -10.56 1.05
CA GLY A 60 9.62 -11.61 2.02
C GLY A 60 11.01 -11.49 2.66
N GLY A 61 11.89 -10.62 2.14
CA GLY A 61 13.18 -10.27 2.73
C GLY A 61 13.14 -9.00 3.58
N GLY A 62 11.97 -8.43 3.85
CA GLY A 62 11.82 -7.16 4.56
C GLY A 62 12.27 -5.93 3.76
N LYS A 63 12.49 -6.07 2.45
CA LYS A 63 12.92 -4.94 1.62
C LYS A 63 11.72 -4.14 1.17
N PHE A 64 11.87 -2.81 1.19
CA PHE A 64 10.86 -1.90 0.65
C PHE A 64 10.64 -2.17 -0.84
N ALA A 65 9.44 -2.66 -1.16
CA ALA A 65 8.99 -3.02 -2.49
C ALA A 65 8.16 -1.90 -3.15
N GLY A 66 7.58 -1.00 -2.35
CA GLY A 66 6.81 0.12 -2.85
C GLY A 66 5.77 0.65 -1.86
N ILE A 67 4.80 1.41 -2.37
CA ILE A 67 3.69 1.99 -1.61
C ILE A 67 2.36 1.48 -2.15
N ALA A 68 1.45 1.07 -1.27
CA ALA A 68 0.10 0.71 -1.65
C ALA A 68 -0.74 1.97 -1.96
N LEU A 69 -1.43 1.95 -3.10
CA LEU A 69 -2.32 3.01 -3.55
C LEU A 69 -3.71 2.42 -3.79
N LEU A 70 -4.70 2.75 -2.96
CA LEU A 70 -6.08 2.35 -3.25
C LEU A 70 -6.62 3.24 -4.37
N LYS A 71 -7.31 2.62 -5.32
CA LYS A 71 -7.99 3.34 -6.39
C LYS A 71 -9.32 3.90 -5.86
N PRO A 72 -9.66 5.15 -6.18
CA PRO A 72 -10.97 5.70 -5.87
C PRO A 72 -12.07 4.80 -6.42
N VAL A 73 -13.09 4.57 -5.60
CA VAL A 73 -14.31 3.90 -6.05
C VAL A 73 -15.08 4.89 -6.92
N ILE A 74 -15.05 4.69 -8.24
CA ILE A 74 -15.89 5.48 -9.16
C ILE A 74 -17.30 4.88 -9.15
N VAL A 75 -18.24 5.59 -8.52
CA VAL A 75 -19.65 5.17 -8.48
C VAL A 75 -20.38 5.74 -9.70
N ALA A 76 -20.43 4.94 -10.76
CA ALA A 76 -21.29 5.18 -11.92
C ALA A 76 -22.03 3.87 -12.25
N GLY A 77 -23.03 3.52 -11.43
CA GLY A 77 -23.80 2.29 -11.58
C GLY A 77 -25.01 2.23 -10.65
N PRO A 78 -25.93 1.27 -10.85
CA PRO A 78 -27.10 1.09 -9.99
C PRO A 78 -26.69 0.92 -8.53
N ALA A 79 -27.46 1.48 -7.59
CA ALA A 79 -27.15 1.58 -6.16
C ALA A 79 -26.82 0.26 -5.42
N ASN A 80 -26.98 -0.90 -6.07
CA ASN A 80 -26.99 -2.21 -5.43
C ASN A 80 -25.68 -3.01 -5.57
N ALA A 81 -24.62 -2.46 -6.18
CA ALA A 81 -23.32 -3.12 -6.21
C ALA A 81 -22.19 -2.14 -5.86
N ALA A 82 -21.65 -2.25 -4.63
CA ALA A 82 -20.39 -1.60 -4.30
C ALA A 82 -19.29 -2.18 -5.20
N PRO A 83 -18.55 -1.36 -5.97
CA PRO A 83 -17.44 -1.86 -6.77
C PRO A 83 -16.39 -2.56 -5.87
N PRO A 84 -15.74 -3.62 -6.34
CA PRO A 84 -14.70 -4.28 -5.56
C PRO A 84 -13.56 -3.29 -5.28
N ALA A 85 -13.02 -3.35 -4.05
CA ALA A 85 -11.85 -2.55 -3.69
C ALA A 85 -10.68 -2.90 -4.63
N GLN A 86 -10.00 -1.87 -5.13
CA GLN A 86 -8.87 -2.03 -6.02
C GLN A 86 -7.67 -1.27 -5.44
N ALA A 87 -6.50 -1.88 -5.52
CA ALA A 87 -5.25 -1.25 -5.10
C ALA A 87 -4.13 -1.61 -6.07
N THR A 88 -3.20 -0.67 -6.25
CA THR A 88 -1.96 -0.88 -6.99
C THR A 88 -0.75 -0.63 -6.08
N LEU A 89 0.38 -1.21 -6.47
CA LEU A 89 1.68 -0.95 -5.88
C LEU A 89 2.41 0.08 -6.72
N VAL A 90 2.72 1.23 -6.12
CA VAL A 90 3.68 2.19 -6.67
C VAL A 90 5.09 1.64 -6.42
N PRO A 91 5.89 1.34 -7.45
CA PRO A 91 7.18 0.66 -7.27
C PRO A 91 8.19 1.45 -6.43
N ALA A 92 9.04 0.73 -5.68
CA ALA A 92 10.09 1.32 -4.85
C ALA A 92 10.99 2.31 -5.60
N ASP A 93 11.37 2.02 -6.84
CA ASP A 93 12.25 2.90 -7.62
C ASP A 93 11.55 4.20 -8.00
N THR A 94 10.25 4.17 -8.32
CA THR A 94 9.45 5.38 -8.54
C THR A 94 9.48 6.28 -7.31
N VAL A 95 9.27 5.71 -6.11
CA VAL A 95 9.29 6.46 -4.85
C VAL A 95 10.68 7.01 -4.56
N ARG A 96 11.73 6.18 -4.71
CA ARG A 96 13.12 6.60 -4.47
C ARG A 96 13.55 7.71 -5.41
N ASN A 97 13.18 7.62 -6.69
CA ASN A 97 13.51 8.64 -7.68
C ASN A 97 12.78 9.96 -7.39
N PHE A 98 11.50 9.89 -6.98
CA PHE A 98 10.76 11.04 -6.51
C PHE A 98 11.44 11.70 -5.31
N LEU A 99 11.78 10.93 -4.26
CA LEU A 99 12.45 11.45 -3.07
C LEU A 99 13.80 12.11 -3.40
N LYS A 100 14.63 11.45 -4.23
CA LYS A 100 15.92 12.00 -4.69
C LYS A 100 15.77 13.31 -5.46
N ALA A 101 14.76 13.41 -6.33
CA ALA A 101 14.47 14.64 -7.07
C ALA A 101 14.12 15.82 -6.15
N HIS A 102 13.66 15.54 -4.93
CA HIS A 102 13.39 16.51 -3.88
C HIS A 102 14.50 16.62 -2.81
N GLY A 103 15.70 16.10 -3.09
CA GLY A 103 16.85 16.17 -2.18
C GLY A 103 16.75 15.28 -0.94
N ILE A 104 15.82 14.31 -0.94
CA ILE A 104 15.63 13.36 0.16
C ILE A 104 16.37 12.07 -0.19
N ASN A 105 17.47 11.81 0.54
CA ASN A 105 18.26 10.60 0.38
C ASN A 105 17.83 9.54 1.38
N ALA A 106 17.87 8.27 0.97
CA ALA A 106 17.64 7.16 1.88
C ALA A 106 18.77 7.07 2.92
N ALA A 107 18.41 6.81 4.18
CA ALA A 107 19.38 6.65 5.27
C ALA A 107 20.27 5.41 5.15
N GLY A 108 19.96 4.48 4.23
CA GLY A 108 20.72 3.24 4.00
C GLY A 108 20.44 2.14 5.03
N GLU A 109 19.70 2.44 6.09
CA GLU A 109 19.35 1.52 7.16
C GLU A 109 17.89 1.04 7.06
N SER A 110 17.60 -0.13 7.63
CA SER A 110 16.23 -0.64 7.76
C SER A 110 15.68 -0.26 9.14
N ALA A 111 14.50 0.35 9.18
CA ALA A 111 13.79 0.70 10.42
C ALA A 111 12.52 -0.15 10.59
N ASP A 112 11.98 -0.18 11.81
CA ASP A 112 10.68 -0.84 12.07
C ASP A 112 9.55 -0.10 11.33
N ALA A 113 8.93 -0.79 10.36
CA ALA A 113 7.90 -0.18 9.53
C ALA A 113 6.65 0.24 10.31
N LYS A 114 6.34 -0.41 11.44
CA LYS A 114 5.19 -0.03 12.28
C LYS A 114 5.44 1.26 13.06
N ALA A 115 6.68 1.49 13.49
CA ALA A 115 7.11 2.73 14.13
C ALA A 115 7.21 3.90 13.15
N ALA A 116 7.40 3.63 11.85
CA ALA A 116 7.55 4.67 10.82
C ALA A 116 6.22 5.16 10.22
N VAL A 117 5.10 4.46 10.41
CA VAL A 117 3.81 4.86 9.87
C VAL A 117 3.10 5.86 10.76
N VAL A 118 2.59 6.95 10.17
CA VAL A 118 1.84 7.99 10.87
C VAL A 118 0.49 8.20 10.21
N ARG A 119 -0.52 8.59 10.99
CA ARG A 119 -1.84 8.99 10.48
C ARG A 119 -1.89 10.51 10.35
N VAL A 120 -2.13 11.01 9.15
CA VAL A 120 -2.41 12.43 8.91
C VAL A 120 -3.93 12.62 8.76
N ILE A 121 -4.51 13.48 9.60
CA ILE A 121 -5.92 13.90 9.48
C ILE A 121 -5.94 15.40 9.16
N CYS A 122 -6.53 15.73 8.02
CA CYS A 122 -6.83 17.10 7.64
C CYS A 122 -8.29 17.41 8.00
N VAL A 123 -8.52 18.35 8.92
CA VAL A 123 -9.85 18.89 9.22
C VAL A 123 -10.12 20.11 8.34
N ARG A 124 -11.34 20.24 7.80
CA ARG A 124 -11.77 21.46 7.11
C ARG A 124 -12.02 22.55 8.16
N LYS A 125 -11.48 23.76 7.94
CA LYS A 125 -11.83 24.94 8.73
C LYS A 125 -13.21 25.46 8.35
#